data_AF-A0A511H9A1-F1
#
_entry.id   AF-A0A511H9A1-F1
#
_cell.length_a   1.000
_cell.length_b   1.000
_cell.length_c   1.000
_cell.angle_alpha   90.00
_cell.angle_beta   90.00
_cell.angle_gamma   90.00
#
_symmetry.space_group_name_H-M   'P 1'
#
loop_
_entity.id
_entity.type
_entity.pdbx_description
1 polymer ?
#
loop_
_entity_poly.entity_id
_entity_poly.type
_entity_poly.pdbx_seq_one_letter_code
_entity_poly.pdbx_strand_id
1 'polypeptide(L)'
;MRFNLRGLLLAGMMLAGGGAMAEESAVCEGRTSQPPLQRDAQGRVKVGEDVVATFKSRQPSARPEGVRAKAELAWTDRVSSPGATYIAPHFSQFALASGDYVIVRAPDGSREYRYEGFGKGEGNAPVRGGFWSGHISGDVAIVELWSTGGQAKSGYTIDRFARGFANLAALGEELDNKALCGPDDSRNARCYQTSDPRQYKHSRAVARLLINGSGACTGWLVGNQGHVMTNEHCIANTSDALNTDFEFMAEGGACTSACNSWFGCPGTVVATSSTLIAVDAPRDYALVRLPTNPTATYGYLQLRNTTAFVDERIYIPQHPAAWGKHIARNSTHASDASGFAEIFALNRPACSPGGPLDIGYYADTQGGSSGSPVIANSDHRVVALHHCANCPNRGVPITSIISHLGSLLPQCALRSATCPDPYDVWMRDTWSDTGLEPDPATAGQDMWASPYIWIRRNPDGVANPHVHQNPELGATNYAYVKLHGGPRPGASGASSCTTPTPPPVWPGPRTGRSSVTSPSTASRPTRTSSRRRGAACPARATTAWWRAGSPHPTPCRSPRRRTSTPTSVRTTTSSGAT
;
A
#
# COMPACT_ATOMS: atom_id res chain seq x y z
N MET A 1 8.24 -75.31 21.52
CA MET A 1 8.53 -75.53 22.96
C MET A 1 7.48 -74.80 23.79
N ARG A 2 6.77 -75.56 24.64
CA ARG A 2 5.92 -75.21 25.81
C ARG A 2 4.66 -74.33 25.63
N PHE A 3 3.52 -75.01 25.85
CA PHE A 3 2.18 -74.55 26.22
C PHE A 3 2.15 -73.78 27.56
N ASN A 4 1.17 -72.87 27.77
CA ASN A 4 0.16 -73.04 28.83
C ASN A 4 -1.01 -72.03 28.81
N LEU A 5 -2.19 -72.55 29.20
CA LEU A 5 -3.47 -71.89 29.48
C LEU A 5 -3.57 -71.37 30.94
N ARG A 6 -4.65 -70.61 31.21
CA ARG A 6 -5.28 -70.15 32.49
C ARG A 6 -5.05 -68.65 32.75
N GLY A 7 -6.03 -67.77 32.96
CA GLY A 7 -7.44 -67.88 33.37
C GLY A 7 -7.62 -67.20 34.73
N LEU A 8 -8.41 -66.11 34.83
CA LEU A 8 -9.19 -65.74 36.03
C LEU A 8 -10.09 -64.51 35.77
N LEU A 9 -11.35 -64.61 36.17
CA LEU A 9 -12.30 -63.50 36.39
C LEU A 9 -11.83 -62.61 37.54
N LEU A 10 -12.15 -61.31 37.51
CA LEU A 10 -12.81 -60.64 38.64
C LEU A 10 -13.50 -59.33 38.19
N ALA A 11 -14.71 -59.13 38.70
CA ALA A 11 -15.54 -57.95 38.50
C ALA A 11 -15.02 -56.73 39.28
N GLY A 12 -15.19 -55.54 38.70
CA GLY A 12 -14.95 -54.24 39.34
C GLY A 12 -15.95 -53.22 38.83
N MET A 13 -17.06 -53.10 39.54
CA MET A 13 -18.08 -52.07 39.40
C MET A 13 -17.55 -50.79 40.04
N MET A 14 -17.53 -49.63 39.35
CA MET A 14 -17.91 -48.33 39.92
C MET A 14 -17.76 -47.13 38.96
N LEU A 15 -18.84 -46.35 38.97
CA LEU A 15 -18.95 -44.89 38.85
C LEU A 15 -18.98 -44.25 37.45
N ALA A 16 -20.22 -43.97 37.05
CA ALA A 16 -20.61 -42.94 36.11
C ALA A 16 -20.07 -41.57 36.55
N GLY A 17 -19.26 -40.96 35.70
CA GLY A 17 -18.98 -39.53 35.67
C GLY A 17 -19.35 -39.02 34.28
N GLY A 18 -20.48 -38.31 34.18
CA GLY A 18 -20.91 -37.67 32.93
C GLY A 18 -19.97 -36.53 32.57
N GLY A 19 -18.99 -36.81 31.72
CA GLY A 19 -18.29 -35.82 30.92
C GLY A 19 -18.85 -35.87 29.51
N ALA A 20 -19.43 -34.77 29.03
CA ALA A 20 -19.80 -34.63 27.63
C ALA A 20 -18.53 -34.69 26.78
N MET A 21 -18.24 -35.87 26.23
CA MET A 21 -17.19 -36.10 25.26
C MET A 21 -17.64 -35.46 23.93
N ALA A 22 -16.91 -34.45 23.47
CA ALA A 22 -17.02 -33.98 22.10
C ALA A 22 -16.59 -35.13 21.18
N GLU A 23 -17.51 -35.60 20.33
CA GLU A 23 -17.22 -36.61 19.31
C GLU A 23 -16.39 -35.98 18.18
N GLU A 24 -15.20 -36.53 17.94
CA GLU A 24 -14.32 -36.17 16.82
C GLU A 24 -14.76 -36.92 15.55
N SER A 25 -14.95 -36.23 14.42
CA SER A 25 -15.27 -36.85 13.13
C SER A 25 -14.23 -36.59 12.03
N ALA A 26 -13.97 -37.67 11.30
CA ALA A 26 -13.30 -37.89 10.00
C ALA A 26 -12.35 -36.81 9.42
N VAL A 27 -11.08 -37.20 9.29
CA VAL A 27 -10.08 -36.56 8.42
C VAL A 27 -10.33 -36.98 6.98
N CYS A 28 -10.67 -36.04 6.08
CA CYS A 28 -10.82 -36.32 4.65
C CYS A 28 -9.70 -35.63 3.85
N GLU A 29 -8.86 -36.43 3.19
CA GLU A 29 -7.85 -35.96 2.25
C GLU A 29 -8.46 -35.88 0.83
N GLY A 30 -8.55 -34.67 0.26
CA GLY A 30 -9.09 -34.44 -1.08
C GLY A 30 -8.09 -34.74 -2.20
N ARG A 31 -8.55 -35.31 -3.32
CA ARG A 31 -7.77 -35.51 -4.56
C ARG A 31 -7.88 -34.30 -5.50
N THR A 32 -6.78 -33.90 -6.12
CA THR A 32 -6.68 -32.86 -7.17
C THR A 32 -6.90 -33.43 -8.57
N SER A 33 -7.57 -32.72 -9.48
CA SER A 33 -7.85 -33.23 -10.85
C SER A 33 -7.38 -32.37 -12.03
N GLN A 34 -6.64 -31.26 -11.85
CA GLN A 34 -6.09 -30.50 -13.00
C GLN A 34 -4.77 -29.78 -12.66
N PRO A 35 -3.84 -29.60 -13.63
CA PRO A 35 -2.68 -28.73 -13.44
C PRO A 35 -3.15 -27.30 -13.18
N PRO A 36 -2.53 -26.56 -12.23
CA PRO A 36 -3.00 -25.25 -11.82
C PRO A 36 -2.78 -24.21 -12.92
N LEU A 37 -3.87 -23.67 -13.46
CA LEU A 37 -3.82 -22.44 -14.26
C LEU A 37 -3.28 -21.31 -13.38
N GLN A 38 -2.26 -20.58 -13.86
CA GLN A 38 -1.61 -19.48 -13.12
C GLN A 38 -2.51 -18.25 -12.95
N ARG A 39 -3.53 -18.12 -13.80
CA ARG A 39 -4.59 -17.12 -13.67
C ARG A 39 -5.94 -17.80 -13.49
N ASP A 40 -6.82 -17.19 -12.70
CA ASP A 40 -8.22 -17.59 -12.66
C ASP A 40 -8.99 -17.08 -13.89
N ALA A 41 -10.28 -17.41 -13.98
CA ALA A 41 -11.13 -17.02 -15.11
C ALA A 41 -11.29 -15.49 -15.25
N GLN A 42 -10.95 -14.73 -14.21
CA GLN A 42 -11.00 -13.28 -14.15
C GLN A 42 -9.60 -12.65 -14.34
N GLY A 43 -8.58 -13.44 -14.65
CA GLY A 43 -7.22 -12.96 -14.92
C GLY A 43 -6.36 -12.68 -13.67
N ARG A 44 -6.87 -12.97 -12.47
CA ARG A 44 -6.17 -12.77 -11.19
C ARG A 44 -5.06 -13.81 -11.03
N VAL A 45 -4.00 -13.50 -10.30
CA VAL A 45 -2.98 -14.53 -10.00
C VAL A 45 -3.55 -15.58 -9.07
N LYS A 46 -3.37 -16.85 -9.40
CA LYS A 46 -3.85 -17.95 -8.59
C LYS A 46 -2.81 -18.32 -7.52
N VAL A 47 -3.16 -18.14 -6.25
CA VAL A 47 -2.29 -18.44 -5.09
C VAL A 47 -2.73 -19.66 -4.28
N GLY A 48 -3.85 -20.26 -4.67
CA GLY A 48 -4.37 -21.49 -4.10
C GLY A 48 -5.37 -22.17 -5.02
N GLU A 49 -5.99 -23.24 -4.55
CA GLU A 49 -7.05 -23.95 -5.29
C GLU A 49 -8.16 -24.44 -4.37
N ASP A 50 -9.34 -24.61 -4.95
CA ASP A 50 -10.49 -25.18 -4.28
C ASP A 50 -10.34 -26.70 -4.16
N VAL A 51 -10.48 -27.21 -2.94
CA VAL A 51 -10.60 -28.63 -2.64
C VAL A 51 -12.05 -28.90 -2.25
N VAL A 52 -12.74 -29.73 -3.04
CA VAL A 52 -14.11 -30.14 -2.75
C VAL A 52 -14.09 -31.13 -1.58
N ALA A 53 -14.69 -30.73 -0.47
CA ALA A 53 -14.82 -31.53 0.73
C ALA A 53 -16.00 -30.98 1.55
N THR A 54 -16.91 -31.87 1.96
CA THR A 54 -18.12 -31.46 2.66
C THR A 54 -18.00 -31.67 4.16
N PHE A 55 -18.26 -30.61 4.93
CA PHE A 55 -18.38 -30.64 6.38
C PHE A 55 -19.72 -30.03 6.75
N LYS A 56 -20.41 -30.59 7.74
CA LYS A 56 -21.73 -30.10 8.14
C LYS A 56 -21.85 -30.13 9.65
N SER A 57 -22.16 -28.99 10.24
CA SER A 57 -22.44 -28.94 11.66
C SER A 57 -23.68 -29.78 11.99
N ARG A 58 -23.64 -30.53 13.09
CA ARG A 58 -24.89 -31.06 13.66
C ARG A 58 -25.78 -29.90 14.10
N GLN A 59 -27.09 -30.07 13.97
CA GLN A 59 -28.05 -29.13 14.54
C GLN A 59 -27.86 -29.10 16.07
N PRO A 60 -27.68 -27.93 16.71
CA PRO A 60 -27.73 -27.87 18.16
C PRO A 60 -29.10 -28.39 18.62
N SER A 61 -29.13 -29.30 19.60
CA SER A 61 -30.39 -29.68 20.23
C SER A 61 -31.03 -28.43 20.83
N ALA A 62 -32.29 -28.14 20.48
CA ALA A 62 -33.02 -27.01 21.05
C ALA A 62 -33.05 -27.18 22.58
N ARG A 63 -32.50 -26.20 23.33
CA ARG A 63 -32.72 -26.14 24.77
C ARG A 63 -34.02 -25.35 25.03
N PRO A 64 -34.78 -25.66 26.09
CA PRO A 64 -35.95 -24.87 26.45
C PRO A 64 -35.59 -23.39 26.64
N GLU A 65 -36.40 -22.50 26.08
CA GLU A 65 -36.28 -21.06 26.28
C GLU A 65 -36.29 -20.73 27.79
N GLY A 66 -35.29 -19.99 28.27
CA GLY A 66 -35.28 -19.48 29.65
C GLY A 66 -33.96 -19.67 30.41
N VAL A 67 -33.05 -20.52 29.94
CA VAL A 67 -31.69 -20.59 30.49
C VAL A 67 -30.76 -19.81 29.55
N ARG A 68 -30.38 -18.58 29.92
CA ARG A 68 -29.27 -17.88 29.25
C ARG A 68 -27.97 -18.59 29.62
N ALA A 69 -27.74 -19.76 29.06
CA ALA A 69 -26.50 -20.49 29.23
C ALA A 69 -25.38 -19.71 28.53
N LYS A 70 -24.22 -19.66 29.18
CA LYS A 70 -22.95 -19.31 28.53
C LYS A 70 -22.82 -20.18 27.27
N ALA A 71 -22.33 -19.61 26.17
CA ALA A 71 -22.14 -20.38 24.94
C ALA A 71 -21.21 -21.58 25.21
N GLU A 72 -21.64 -22.76 24.77
CA GLU A 72 -20.91 -24.03 24.89
C GLU A 72 -20.50 -24.50 23.50
N LEU A 73 -19.34 -25.16 23.40
CA LEU A 73 -18.87 -25.76 22.16
C LEU A 73 -19.84 -26.90 21.78
N ALA A 74 -20.57 -26.72 20.69
CA ALA A 74 -21.59 -27.64 20.22
C ALA A 74 -21.08 -28.57 19.10
N TRP A 75 -20.11 -28.10 18.30
CA TRP A 75 -19.55 -28.87 17.17
C TRP A 75 -18.16 -28.37 16.81
N THR A 76 -17.31 -29.27 16.29
CA THR A 76 -15.99 -28.93 15.75
C THR A 76 -15.71 -29.71 14.48
N ASP A 77 -15.22 -29.04 13.44
CA ASP A 77 -14.64 -29.63 12.25
C ASP A 77 -13.16 -29.24 12.13
N ARG A 78 -12.34 -30.17 11.67
CA ARG A 78 -10.92 -29.94 11.36
C ARG A 78 -10.72 -30.02 9.85
N VAL A 79 -10.50 -28.88 9.21
CA VAL A 79 -10.23 -28.78 7.78
C VAL A 79 -8.71 -28.73 7.57
N SER A 80 -8.13 -29.67 6.82
CA SER A 80 -6.69 -29.71 6.61
C SER A 80 -6.28 -30.15 5.22
N SER A 81 -5.16 -29.60 4.73
CA SER A 81 -4.49 -30.08 3.51
C SER A 81 -2.97 -29.96 3.68
N PRO A 82 -2.26 -31.07 3.95
CA PRO A 82 -0.83 -31.05 4.28
C PRO A 82 0.00 -30.20 3.32
N GLY A 83 0.84 -29.33 3.89
CA GLY A 83 1.72 -28.45 3.14
C GLY A 83 1.06 -27.22 2.53
N ALA A 84 -0.24 -26.99 2.73
CA ALA A 84 -0.89 -25.75 2.32
C ALA A 84 -0.35 -24.54 3.11
N THR A 85 -0.21 -23.40 2.44
CA THR A 85 0.23 -22.14 3.09
C THR A 85 -0.89 -21.44 3.85
N TYR A 86 -2.15 -21.73 3.50
CA TYR A 86 -3.33 -21.33 4.22
C TYR A 86 -4.50 -22.28 3.91
N ILE A 87 -5.51 -22.24 4.78
CA ILE A 87 -6.82 -22.87 4.57
C ILE A 87 -7.91 -21.81 4.72
N ALA A 88 -8.87 -21.79 3.80
CA ALA A 88 -10.06 -20.94 3.89
C ALA A 88 -11.33 -21.76 3.53
N PRO A 89 -12.13 -22.17 4.52
CA PRO A 89 -13.41 -22.82 4.26
C PRO A 89 -14.40 -21.93 3.50
N HIS A 90 -15.14 -22.50 2.54
CA HIS A 90 -16.30 -21.88 1.91
C HIS A 90 -17.58 -22.44 2.52
N PHE A 91 -18.41 -21.57 3.09
CA PHE A 91 -19.71 -21.92 3.64
C PHE A 91 -20.80 -21.75 2.58
N SER A 92 -21.30 -22.86 2.04
CA SER A 92 -22.44 -22.87 1.10
C SER A 92 -23.78 -22.65 1.80
N GLN A 93 -23.87 -22.99 3.08
CA GLN A 93 -25.03 -22.72 3.93
C GLN A 93 -24.54 -22.20 5.28
N PHE A 94 -25.17 -21.14 5.76
CA PHE A 94 -24.85 -20.56 7.06
C PHE A 94 -26.08 -19.83 7.60
N ALA A 95 -26.71 -20.40 8.63
CA ALA A 95 -27.75 -19.73 9.39
C ALA A 95 -27.73 -20.23 10.82
N LEU A 96 -27.35 -19.34 11.72
CA LEU A 96 -27.23 -19.61 13.15
C LEU A 96 -28.44 -19.07 13.93
N ALA A 97 -28.75 -19.74 15.03
CA ALA A 97 -29.71 -19.26 16.01
C ALA A 97 -29.22 -17.95 16.65
N SER A 98 -30.13 -17.18 17.25
CA SER A 98 -29.71 -15.99 18.00
C SER A 98 -28.82 -16.39 19.17
N GLY A 99 -27.67 -15.73 19.32
CA GLY A 99 -26.66 -16.03 20.34
C GLY A 99 -25.62 -17.07 19.94
N ASP A 100 -25.87 -17.85 18.89
CA ASP A 100 -24.91 -18.83 18.36
C ASP A 100 -23.89 -18.17 17.44
N TYR A 101 -22.67 -18.71 17.43
CA TYR A 101 -21.58 -18.20 16.59
C TYR A 101 -20.65 -19.31 16.14
N VAL A 102 -20.01 -19.12 14.99
CA VAL A 102 -18.96 -19.99 14.48
C VAL A 102 -17.62 -19.28 14.58
N ILE A 103 -16.61 -19.98 15.09
CA ILE A 103 -15.21 -19.54 15.06
C ILE A 103 -14.48 -20.36 13.99
N VAL A 104 -13.77 -19.70 13.10
CA VAL A 104 -12.76 -20.32 12.23
C VAL A 104 -11.40 -19.86 12.73
N ARG A 105 -10.56 -20.77 13.22
CA ARG A 105 -9.29 -20.42 13.88
C ARG A 105 -8.13 -21.31 13.50
N ALA A 106 -6.92 -20.79 13.68
CA ALA A 106 -5.70 -21.57 13.70
C ALA A 106 -5.70 -22.54 14.89
N PRO A 107 -5.08 -23.74 14.77
CA PRO A 107 -4.97 -24.67 15.88
C PRO A 107 -4.32 -24.07 17.13
N ASP A 108 -3.34 -23.20 16.94
CA ASP A 108 -2.59 -22.50 18.00
C ASP A 108 -3.28 -21.23 18.51
N GLY A 109 -4.44 -20.86 17.95
CA GLY A 109 -5.17 -19.64 18.32
C GLY A 109 -4.51 -18.34 17.87
N SER A 110 -3.46 -18.38 17.05
CA SER A 110 -2.76 -17.18 16.54
C SER A 110 -3.64 -16.29 15.68
N ARG A 111 -4.70 -16.85 15.10
CA ARG A 111 -5.69 -16.14 14.30
C ARG A 111 -7.06 -16.81 14.40
N GLU A 112 -8.09 -15.99 14.49
CA GLU A 112 -9.48 -16.44 14.47
C GLU A 112 -10.41 -15.44 13.77
N TYR A 113 -11.51 -15.94 13.24
CA TYR A 113 -12.62 -15.17 12.70
C TYR A 113 -13.92 -15.69 13.28
N ARG A 114 -14.76 -14.77 13.74
CA ARG A 114 -16.06 -15.06 14.34
C ARG A 114 -17.17 -14.65 13.40
N TYR A 115 -18.13 -15.55 13.20
CA TYR A 115 -19.30 -15.37 12.35
C TYR A 115 -20.57 -15.62 13.15
N GLU A 116 -21.58 -14.78 12.95
CA GLU A 116 -22.88 -14.84 13.62
C GLU A 116 -24.01 -14.77 12.59
N GLY A 117 -25.23 -15.11 12.99
CA GLY A 117 -26.41 -14.93 12.14
C GLY A 117 -26.30 -15.66 10.81
N PHE A 118 -26.17 -14.92 9.71
CA PHE A 118 -26.04 -15.45 8.34
C PHE A 118 -24.61 -15.39 7.78
N GLY A 119 -23.63 -15.05 8.63
CA GLY A 119 -22.22 -15.00 8.26
C GLY A 119 -21.81 -13.62 7.76
N LYS A 120 -21.25 -13.56 6.54
CA LYS A 120 -20.86 -12.29 5.91
C LYS A 120 -22.06 -11.60 5.25
N GLY A 121 -21.96 -10.28 5.04
CA GLY A 121 -22.97 -9.46 4.36
C GLY A 121 -23.90 -8.66 5.29
N GLU A 122 -24.65 -7.72 4.72
CA GLU A 122 -25.50 -6.77 5.46
C GLU A 122 -26.96 -7.27 5.66
N GLY A 123 -27.23 -8.55 5.39
CA GLY A 123 -28.59 -9.09 5.27
C GLY A 123 -29.08 -9.89 6.48
N ASN A 124 -30.40 -9.93 6.63
CA ASN A 124 -31.11 -10.87 7.52
C ASN A 124 -31.43 -12.21 6.81
N ALA A 125 -30.61 -12.60 5.82
CA ALA A 125 -30.79 -13.81 5.04
C ALA A 125 -29.44 -14.42 4.62
N PRO A 126 -29.38 -15.73 4.31
CA PRO A 126 -28.17 -16.39 3.84
C PRO A 126 -27.57 -15.74 2.59
N VAL A 127 -26.23 -15.68 2.53
CA VAL A 127 -25.51 -15.19 1.35
C VAL A 127 -25.77 -16.10 0.16
N ARG A 128 -26.29 -15.54 -0.94
CA ARG A 128 -26.51 -16.30 -2.18
C ARG A 128 -25.17 -16.82 -2.71
N GLY A 129 -25.06 -18.14 -2.88
CA GLY A 129 -23.83 -18.79 -3.33
C GLY A 129 -22.83 -19.07 -2.21
N GLY A 130 -23.10 -18.66 -0.97
CA GLY A 130 -22.22 -18.85 0.16
C GLY A 130 -21.17 -17.76 0.32
N PHE A 131 -20.24 -17.96 1.26
CA PHE A 131 -19.10 -17.07 1.47
C PHE A 131 -17.86 -17.83 1.94
N TRP A 132 -16.70 -17.31 1.58
CA TRP A 132 -15.40 -17.74 2.09
C TRP A 132 -15.17 -17.14 3.48
N SER A 133 -14.70 -17.96 4.42
CA SER A 133 -14.13 -17.44 5.67
C SER A 133 -12.84 -16.65 5.41
N GLY A 134 -12.38 -15.89 6.40
CA GLY A 134 -11.04 -15.33 6.37
C GLY A 134 -10.01 -16.45 6.42
N HIS A 135 -8.91 -16.30 5.67
CA HIS A 135 -7.91 -17.36 5.60
C HIS A 135 -7.16 -17.56 6.93
N ILE A 136 -6.90 -18.82 7.25
CA ILE A 136 -6.06 -19.25 8.36
C ILE A 136 -4.69 -19.66 7.80
N SER A 137 -3.62 -19.05 8.30
CA SER A 137 -2.26 -19.43 7.90
C SER A 137 -1.93 -20.85 8.34
N GLY A 138 -1.22 -21.58 7.48
CA GLY A 138 -0.88 -22.98 7.71
C GLY A 138 -1.85 -23.95 7.04
N ASP A 139 -1.64 -25.24 7.27
CA ASP A 139 -2.30 -26.32 6.56
C ASP A 139 -3.55 -26.85 7.28
N VAL A 140 -3.98 -26.21 8.37
CA VAL A 140 -5.12 -26.61 9.19
C VAL A 140 -5.94 -25.39 9.63
N ALA A 141 -7.26 -25.47 9.46
CA ALA A 141 -8.24 -24.59 10.09
C ALA A 141 -9.20 -25.41 10.96
N ILE A 142 -9.47 -24.93 12.17
CA ILE A 142 -10.48 -25.49 13.07
C ILE A 142 -11.74 -24.64 12.96
N VAL A 143 -12.88 -25.27 12.73
CA VAL A 143 -14.19 -24.62 12.64
C VAL A 143 -15.05 -25.09 13.81
N GLU A 144 -15.44 -24.17 14.68
CA GLU A 144 -16.15 -24.47 15.91
C GLU A 144 -17.51 -23.78 15.93
N LEU A 145 -18.59 -24.53 16.14
CA LEU A 145 -19.91 -23.97 16.43
C LEU A 145 -20.08 -23.86 17.95
N TRP A 146 -20.37 -22.66 18.42
CA TRP A 146 -20.70 -22.38 19.81
C TRP A 146 -22.18 -22.01 19.90
N SER A 147 -22.90 -22.69 20.79
CA SER A 147 -24.36 -22.53 20.93
C SER A 147 -24.76 -22.12 22.33
N THR A 148 -25.81 -21.28 22.40
CA THR A 148 -26.48 -20.89 23.66
C THR A 148 -27.76 -21.69 23.93
N GLY A 149 -28.12 -22.61 23.02
CA GLY A 149 -29.30 -23.47 23.15
C GLY A 149 -30.61 -22.83 22.66
N GLY A 150 -30.55 -21.79 21.82
CA GLY A 150 -31.73 -21.17 21.20
C GLY A 150 -32.45 -22.05 20.18
N GLN A 151 -33.50 -21.52 19.55
CA GLN A 151 -34.24 -22.19 18.48
C GLN A 151 -33.31 -22.58 17.33
N ALA A 152 -33.18 -23.88 17.08
CA ALA A 152 -32.23 -24.42 16.10
C ALA A 152 -32.49 -23.86 14.68
N LYS A 153 -31.40 -23.50 14.00
CA LYS A 153 -31.37 -23.20 12.56
C LYS A 153 -30.50 -24.21 11.83
N SER A 154 -30.27 -24.02 10.53
CA SER A 154 -29.50 -24.96 9.69
C SER A 154 -28.06 -25.20 10.17
N GLY A 155 -27.47 -24.31 10.98
CA GLY A 155 -26.06 -24.35 11.33
C GLY A 155 -25.22 -23.91 10.12
N TYR A 156 -24.14 -24.62 9.86
CA TYR A 156 -23.32 -24.41 8.66
C TYR A 156 -23.11 -25.68 7.84
N THR A 157 -22.88 -25.48 6.54
CA THR A 157 -22.35 -26.48 5.61
C THR A 157 -21.16 -25.87 4.88
N ILE A 158 -20.00 -26.53 4.96
CA ILE A 158 -18.83 -26.27 4.12
C ILE A 158 -18.91 -27.25 2.96
N ASP A 159 -18.87 -26.77 1.72
CA ASP A 159 -18.89 -27.62 0.51
C ASP A 159 -17.50 -27.78 -0.13
N ARG A 160 -16.61 -26.83 0.14
CA ARG A 160 -15.22 -26.81 -0.31
C ARG A 160 -14.38 -25.90 0.57
N PHE A 161 -13.07 -26.00 0.45
CA PHE A 161 -12.13 -25.08 1.07
C PHE A 161 -11.00 -24.75 0.11
N ALA A 162 -10.44 -23.55 0.21
CA ALA A 162 -9.28 -23.16 -0.55
C ALA A 162 -8.03 -23.57 0.23
N ARG A 163 -7.06 -24.14 -0.48
CA ARG A 163 -5.73 -24.39 0.04
C ARG A 163 -4.71 -23.54 -0.71
N GLY A 164 -3.83 -22.88 0.03
CA GLY A 164 -2.73 -22.12 -0.56
C GLY A 164 -1.62 -23.01 -1.10
N PHE A 165 -1.02 -22.61 -2.22
CA PHE A 165 0.13 -23.32 -2.77
C PHE A 165 1.38 -23.12 -1.91
N ALA A 166 2.13 -24.19 -1.66
CA ALA A 166 3.42 -24.17 -0.97
C ALA A 166 4.52 -23.47 -1.78
N ASN A 167 4.49 -23.67 -3.10
CA ASN A 167 5.49 -23.14 -4.01
C ASN A 167 4.82 -22.71 -5.32
N LEU A 168 4.58 -21.40 -5.46
CA LEU A 168 4.04 -20.83 -6.70
C LEU A 168 4.96 -21.07 -7.90
N ALA A 169 6.29 -21.12 -7.70
CA ALA A 169 7.25 -21.40 -8.76
C ALA A 169 7.20 -22.87 -9.23
N ALA A 170 6.74 -23.80 -8.38
CA ALA A 170 6.52 -25.20 -8.78
C ALA A 170 5.27 -25.39 -9.65
N LEU A 171 4.42 -24.37 -9.82
CA LEU A 171 3.27 -24.39 -10.70
C LEU A 171 3.65 -24.12 -12.18
N GLY A 172 4.95 -23.98 -12.46
CA GLY A 172 5.51 -23.70 -13.78
C GLY A 172 6.24 -22.35 -13.80
N GLU A 173 7.41 -22.32 -14.45
CA GLU A 173 8.33 -21.17 -14.50
C GLU A 173 7.75 -19.89 -15.12
N GLU A 174 6.57 -19.92 -15.73
CA GLU A 174 5.94 -18.73 -16.30
C GLU A 174 5.11 -17.96 -15.25
N LEU A 175 5.67 -17.50 -14.13
CA LEU A 175 5.00 -16.41 -13.38
C LEU A 175 5.03 -15.13 -14.23
N ASP A 176 4.23 -15.11 -15.29
CA ASP A 176 4.13 -14.17 -16.41
C ASP A 176 5.20 -13.06 -16.40
N ASN A 177 6.47 -13.47 -16.58
CA ASN A 177 7.62 -12.55 -16.70
C ASN A 177 7.49 -11.66 -17.95
N LYS A 178 6.45 -11.84 -18.76
CA LYS A 178 6.07 -10.94 -19.85
C LYS A 178 5.86 -9.52 -19.36
N ALA A 179 5.52 -9.33 -18.09
CA ALA A 179 5.35 -8.03 -17.46
C ALA A 179 6.66 -7.44 -16.90
N LEU A 180 7.73 -8.23 -16.80
CA LEU A 180 9.06 -7.71 -16.53
C LEU A 180 9.61 -7.11 -17.83
N CYS A 181 10.10 -5.89 -17.76
CA CYS A 181 10.67 -5.16 -18.88
C CYS A 181 12.19 -5.32 -18.91
N GLY A 182 12.66 -6.55 -18.76
CA GLY A 182 14.08 -6.88 -18.57
C GLY A 182 14.28 -7.71 -17.28
N PRO A 183 15.46 -7.61 -16.65
CA PRO A 183 15.65 -8.08 -15.27
C PRO A 183 14.70 -7.35 -14.32
N ASP A 184 14.24 -8.02 -13.26
CA ASP A 184 13.41 -7.37 -12.24
C ASP A 184 14.24 -6.33 -11.45
N ASP A 185 13.91 -5.05 -11.64
CA ASP A 185 14.51 -3.91 -10.95
C ASP A 185 13.73 -3.50 -9.69
N SER A 186 12.59 -4.14 -9.43
CA SER A 186 11.80 -3.90 -8.23
C SER A 186 12.53 -4.38 -6.97
N ARG A 187 12.24 -3.73 -5.84
CA ARG A 187 12.83 -4.10 -4.55
C ARG A 187 11.80 -4.08 -3.45
N ASN A 188 12.02 -4.88 -2.40
CA ASN A 188 11.28 -4.82 -1.16
C ASN A 188 11.01 -3.37 -0.74
N ALA A 189 9.75 -3.03 -0.41
CA ALA A 189 9.36 -1.68 -0.04
C ALA A 189 10.22 -1.11 1.10
N ARG A 190 10.65 -1.98 2.02
CA ARG A 190 11.52 -1.66 3.14
C ARG A 190 12.88 -1.05 2.74
N CYS A 191 13.39 -1.35 1.55
CA CYS A 191 14.63 -0.74 1.02
C CYS A 191 14.54 0.79 0.94
N TYR A 192 13.33 1.31 0.76
CA TYR A 192 13.08 2.73 0.57
C TYR A 192 12.75 3.45 1.88
N GLN A 193 12.65 2.75 3.01
CA GLN A 193 12.29 3.35 4.29
C GLN A 193 13.22 4.51 4.69
N THR A 194 14.51 4.38 4.41
CA THR A 194 15.53 5.40 4.72
C THR A 194 15.99 6.17 3.48
N SER A 195 16.11 5.49 2.33
CA SER A 195 16.64 6.09 1.10
C SER A 195 15.62 6.97 0.37
N ASP A 196 14.32 6.66 0.49
CA ASP A 196 13.22 7.45 -0.06
C ASP A 196 11.97 7.36 0.85
N PRO A 197 12.01 8.02 2.03
CA PRO A 197 10.99 7.85 3.06
C PRO A 197 9.60 8.31 2.62
N ARG A 198 9.49 9.20 1.62
CA ARG A 198 8.18 9.65 1.11
C ARG A 198 7.52 8.55 0.28
N GLN A 199 8.25 7.92 -0.64
CA GLN A 199 7.72 6.78 -1.39
C GLN A 199 7.30 5.63 -0.45
N TYR A 200 8.15 5.29 0.53
CA TYR A 200 7.82 4.25 1.52
C TYR A 200 6.59 4.62 2.36
N LYS A 201 6.45 5.87 2.80
CA LYS A 201 5.27 6.31 3.58
C LYS A 201 3.98 6.16 2.77
N HIS A 202 3.99 6.51 1.49
CA HIS A 202 2.84 6.35 0.60
C HIS A 202 2.53 4.88 0.30
N SER A 203 3.54 4.02 0.15
CA SER A 203 3.35 2.59 -0.11
C SER A 203 2.63 1.85 1.02
N ARG A 204 2.62 2.39 2.26
CA ARG A 204 1.90 1.80 3.40
C ARG A 204 0.40 1.67 3.16
N ALA A 205 -0.19 2.53 2.35
CA ALA A 205 -1.61 2.49 1.98
C ALA A 205 -1.97 1.35 1.01
N VAL A 206 -0.98 0.64 0.48
CA VAL A 206 -1.17 -0.50 -0.42
C VAL A 206 -1.36 -1.80 0.36
N ALA A 207 -2.35 -2.58 -0.05
CA ALA A 207 -2.75 -3.87 0.48
C ALA A 207 -2.58 -4.99 -0.56
N ARG A 208 -2.28 -6.18 -0.06
CA ARG A 208 -2.42 -7.44 -0.79
C ARG A 208 -3.85 -7.94 -0.65
N LEU A 209 -4.43 -8.37 -1.76
CA LEU A 209 -5.78 -8.90 -1.80
C LEU A 209 -5.75 -10.41 -1.98
N LEU A 210 -6.57 -11.13 -1.22
CA LEU A 210 -6.91 -12.53 -1.47
C LEU A 210 -8.42 -12.61 -1.73
N ILE A 211 -8.82 -12.96 -2.94
CA ILE A 211 -10.18 -12.88 -3.46
C ILE A 211 -10.70 -14.29 -3.73
N ASN A 212 -11.92 -14.58 -3.28
CA ASN A 212 -12.58 -15.88 -3.45
C ASN A 212 -11.71 -17.07 -3.04
N GLY A 213 -10.93 -16.89 -1.97
CA GLY A 213 -10.07 -17.93 -1.41
C GLY A 213 -8.81 -18.25 -2.21
N SER A 214 -8.64 -17.81 -3.46
CA SER A 214 -7.49 -18.24 -4.29
C SER A 214 -6.94 -17.23 -5.30
N GLY A 215 -7.69 -16.17 -5.64
CA GLY A 215 -7.22 -15.11 -6.54
C GLY A 215 -6.44 -14.04 -5.78
N ALA A 216 -5.40 -13.49 -6.38
CA ALA A 216 -4.57 -12.45 -5.77
C ALA A 216 -4.39 -11.24 -6.68
N CYS A 217 -4.47 -10.07 -6.05
CA CYS A 217 -4.30 -8.76 -6.66
C CYS A 217 -3.69 -7.76 -5.65
N THR A 218 -3.48 -6.54 -6.11
CA THR A 218 -3.12 -5.38 -5.28
C THR A 218 -4.32 -4.44 -5.16
N GLY A 219 -4.47 -3.79 -4.00
CA GLY A 219 -5.41 -2.69 -3.80
C GLY A 219 -4.80 -1.61 -2.92
N TRP A 220 -5.41 -0.45 -2.81
CA TRP A 220 -4.85 0.65 -2.01
C TRP A 220 -5.91 1.62 -1.48
N LEU A 221 -5.64 2.19 -0.31
CA LEU A 221 -6.55 3.15 0.33
C LEU A 221 -6.57 4.47 -0.43
N VAL A 222 -7.76 4.91 -0.83
CA VAL A 222 -8.01 6.17 -1.52
C VAL A 222 -8.88 7.09 -0.66
N GLY A 223 -8.40 8.31 -0.42
CA GLY A 223 -9.06 9.24 0.49
C GLY A 223 -9.11 8.75 1.96
N ASN A 224 -9.74 9.53 2.83
CA ASN A 224 -9.65 9.34 4.28
C ASN A 224 -10.82 8.55 4.91
N GLN A 225 -11.65 7.89 4.09
CA GLN A 225 -12.90 7.25 4.52
C GLN A 225 -12.88 5.71 4.52
N GLY A 226 -11.70 5.10 4.33
CA GLY A 226 -11.55 3.63 4.32
C GLY A 226 -11.97 2.98 3.00
N HIS A 227 -11.92 3.72 1.90
CA HIS A 227 -12.18 3.19 0.57
C HIS A 227 -10.89 2.59 0.00
N VAL A 228 -11.02 1.48 -0.72
CA VAL A 228 -9.93 0.79 -1.42
C VAL A 228 -10.23 0.80 -2.91
N MET A 229 -9.25 1.19 -3.70
CA MET A 229 -9.27 1.08 -5.16
C MET A 229 -8.44 -0.13 -5.60
N THR A 230 -8.95 -0.87 -6.59
CA THR A 230 -8.29 -2.00 -7.27
C THR A 230 -8.86 -2.12 -8.69
N ASN A 231 -8.50 -3.16 -9.45
CA ASN A 231 -9.09 -3.40 -10.76
C ASN A 231 -10.48 -4.05 -10.69
N GLU A 232 -11.29 -3.85 -11.73
CA GLU A 232 -12.59 -4.52 -11.87
C GLU A 232 -12.37 -6.03 -12.00
N HIS A 233 -11.39 -6.46 -12.78
CA HIS A 233 -11.12 -7.88 -12.92
C HIS A 233 -10.66 -8.53 -11.60
N CYS A 234 -10.20 -7.75 -10.62
CA CYS A 234 -9.91 -8.21 -9.26
C CYS A 234 -11.17 -8.28 -8.37
N ILE A 235 -12.06 -7.29 -8.44
CA ILE A 235 -13.34 -7.26 -7.72
C ILE A 235 -14.44 -6.82 -8.69
N ALA A 236 -15.11 -7.79 -9.33
CA ALA A 236 -16.04 -7.51 -10.43
C ALA A 236 -17.46 -7.25 -9.95
N ASN A 237 -17.80 -7.68 -8.73
CA ASN A 237 -19.16 -7.64 -8.21
C ASN A 237 -19.19 -7.72 -6.67
N THR A 238 -20.39 -7.61 -6.10
CA THR A 238 -20.61 -7.65 -4.65
C THR A 238 -20.17 -8.96 -4.01
N SER A 239 -20.25 -10.09 -4.72
CA SER A 239 -19.77 -11.38 -4.21
C SER A 239 -18.26 -11.37 -4.01
N ASP A 240 -17.50 -10.84 -4.99
CA ASP A 240 -16.05 -10.68 -4.85
C ASP A 240 -15.72 -9.73 -3.68
N ALA A 241 -16.43 -8.61 -3.56
CA ALA A 241 -16.22 -7.63 -2.49
C ALA A 241 -16.45 -8.22 -1.09
N LEU A 242 -17.47 -9.09 -0.94
CA LEU A 242 -17.76 -9.82 0.30
C LEU A 242 -16.73 -10.91 0.60
N ASN A 243 -16.04 -11.42 -0.41
CA ASN A 243 -15.12 -12.55 -0.33
C ASN A 243 -13.66 -12.16 -0.59
N THR A 244 -13.27 -10.96 -0.17
CA THR A 244 -11.90 -10.46 -0.29
C THR A 244 -11.29 -10.16 1.06
N ASP A 245 -10.09 -10.70 1.31
CA ASP A 245 -9.25 -10.33 2.44
C ASP A 245 -8.30 -9.19 2.05
N PHE A 246 -8.21 -8.18 2.91
CA PHE A 246 -7.40 -6.98 2.72
C PHE A 246 -6.23 -6.97 3.71
N GLU A 247 -5.05 -7.35 3.24
CA GLU A 247 -3.84 -7.49 4.05
C GLU A 247 -2.90 -6.30 3.84
N PHE A 248 -2.75 -5.46 4.86
CA PHE A 248 -1.84 -4.32 4.83
C PHE A 248 -0.48 -4.67 5.41
N MET A 249 0.57 -3.99 4.93
CA MET A 249 1.94 -4.18 5.42
C MET A 249 2.45 -5.62 5.28
N ALA A 250 1.96 -6.38 4.29
CA ALA A 250 2.57 -7.63 3.86
C ALA A 250 3.92 -7.34 3.17
N GLU A 251 4.94 -7.03 3.96
CA GLU A 251 6.26 -6.59 3.48
C GLU A 251 7.38 -7.12 4.39
N GLY A 252 8.60 -7.16 3.87
CA GLY A 252 9.76 -7.61 4.62
C GLY A 252 10.15 -6.68 5.75
N GLY A 253 10.67 -7.24 6.85
CA GLY A 253 11.24 -6.47 7.96
C GLY A 253 12.52 -5.71 7.59
N ALA A 254 13.24 -6.17 6.55
CA ALA A 254 14.45 -5.57 6.02
C ALA A 254 14.44 -5.53 4.48
N CYS A 255 15.37 -4.77 3.89
CA CYS A 255 15.53 -4.70 2.43
C CYS A 255 15.86 -6.06 1.79
N THR A 256 16.57 -6.92 2.52
CA THR A 256 17.02 -8.25 2.07
C THR A 256 16.08 -9.38 2.50
N SER A 257 14.91 -9.07 3.06
CA SER A 257 13.93 -10.10 3.44
C SER A 257 13.50 -10.92 2.21
N ALA A 258 13.48 -12.25 2.36
CA ALA A 258 12.98 -13.14 1.33
C ALA A 258 11.44 -13.11 1.33
N CYS A 259 10.86 -12.25 0.50
CA CYS A 259 9.41 -12.08 0.40
C CYS A 259 8.80 -12.72 -0.85
N ASN A 260 9.60 -13.44 -1.65
CA ASN A 260 9.26 -13.93 -2.99
C ASN A 260 8.43 -15.23 -2.96
N SER A 261 7.44 -15.28 -2.06
CA SER A 261 6.49 -16.38 -1.93
C SER A 261 5.18 -15.86 -1.34
N TRP A 262 4.09 -16.58 -1.61
CA TRP A 262 2.82 -16.30 -0.96
C TRP A 262 2.98 -16.45 0.57
N PHE A 263 2.54 -15.45 1.33
CA PHE A 263 2.78 -15.31 2.77
C PHE A 263 4.26 -15.34 3.24
N GLY A 264 5.25 -15.27 2.35
CA GLY A 264 6.67 -15.20 2.75
C GLY A 264 6.97 -14.00 3.66
N CYS A 265 6.22 -12.91 3.47
CA CYS A 265 6.18 -11.77 4.37
C CYS A 265 4.71 -11.48 4.73
N PRO A 266 4.26 -11.86 5.94
CA PRO A 266 2.88 -11.65 6.37
C PRO A 266 2.66 -10.19 6.78
N GLY A 267 1.43 -9.72 6.58
CA GLY A 267 0.94 -8.43 7.03
C GLY A 267 -0.20 -8.58 8.04
N THR A 268 -1.00 -7.53 8.16
CA THR A 268 -2.21 -7.52 8.99
C THR A 268 -3.44 -7.55 8.09
N VAL A 269 -4.24 -8.61 8.21
CA VAL A 269 -5.57 -8.66 7.59
C VAL A 269 -6.51 -7.75 8.36
N VAL A 270 -6.90 -6.64 7.74
CA VAL A 270 -7.73 -5.60 8.37
C VAL A 270 -9.22 -5.87 8.19
N ALA A 271 -9.58 -6.52 7.09
CA ALA A 271 -10.95 -6.88 6.77
C ALA A 271 -10.95 -8.15 5.90
N THR A 272 -12.00 -8.94 6.03
CA THR A 272 -12.27 -10.14 5.21
C THR A 272 -13.49 -9.96 4.30
N SER A 273 -14.01 -8.74 4.24
CA SER A 273 -15.13 -8.34 3.40
C SER A 273 -15.10 -6.82 3.18
N SER A 274 -15.84 -6.37 2.18
CA SER A 274 -16.01 -4.96 1.85
C SER A 274 -17.36 -4.74 1.17
N THR A 275 -17.83 -3.50 1.19
CA THR A 275 -19.02 -3.07 0.45
C THR A 275 -18.58 -2.54 -0.92
N LEU A 276 -19.15 -3.05 -2.00
CA LEU A 276 -18.90 -2.53 -3.35
C LEU A 276 -19.56 -1.16 -3.51
N ILE A 277 -18.79 -0.14 -3.89
CA ILE A 277 -19.26 1.24 -4.09
C ILE A 277 -19.45 1.55 -5.57
N ALA A 278 -18.46 1.21 -6.39
CA ALA A 278 -18.50 1.41 -7.84
C ALA A 278 -17.61 0.40 -8.55
N VAL A 279 -17.96 0.05 -9.78
CA VAL A 279 -17.18 -0.83 -10.65
C VAL A 279 -17.42 -0.44 -12.11
N ASP A 280 -16.38 -0.47 -12.94
CA ASP A 280 -16.46 -0.17 -14.37
C ASP A 280 -15.48 -1.05 -15.16
N ALA A 281 -16.01 -1.92 -16.02
CA ALA A 281 -15.19 -2.85 -16.81
C ALA A 281 -14.34 -2.14 -17.89
N PRO A 282 -14.83 -1.14 -18.66
CA PRO A 282 -14.01 -0.40 -19.61
C PRO A 282 -12.80 0.30 -18.99
N ARG A 283 -12.94 0.88 -17.79
CA ARG A 283 -11.83 1.51 -17.04
C ARG A 283 -11.15 0.57 -16.05
N ASP A 284 -11.55 -0.70 -16.05
CA ASP A 284 -11.03 -1.76 -15.20
C ASP A 284 -10.75 -1.31 -13.77
N TYR A 285 -11.71 -0.63 -13.12
CA TYR A 285 -11.56 -0.23 -11.72
C TYR A 285 -12.73 -0.73 -10.89
N ALA A 286 -12.42 -1.03 -9.63
CA ALA A 286 -13.39 -1.23 -8.57
C ALA A 286 -13.05 -0.34 -7.38
N LEU A 287 -14.08 0.28 -6.81
CA LEU A 287 -14.02 1.02 -5.56
C LEU A 287 -14.87 0.28 -4.53
N VAL A 288 -14.23 -0.13 -3.44
CA VAL A 288 -14.90 -0.80 -2.32
C VAL A 288 -14.66 -0.01 -1.03
N ARG A 289 -15.50 -0.24 -0.01
CA ARG A 289 -15.34 0.36 1.31
C ARG A 289 -15.18 -0.71 2.37
N LEU A 290 -14.15 -0.57 3.19
CA LEU A 290 -13.90 -1.48 4.30
C LEU A 290 -14.86 -1.20 5.48
N PRO A 291 -15.24 -2.23 6.25
CA PRO A 291 -16.15 -2.08 7.39
C PRO A 291 -15.54 -1.23 8.53
N THR A 292 -14.22 -1.26 8.66
CA THR A 292 -13.46 -0.38 9.57
C THR A 292 -12.48 0.45 8.76
N ASN A 293 -12.41 1.76 9.03
CA ASN A 293 -11.54 2.68 8.32
C ASN A 293 -10.09 2.61 8.86
N PRO A 294 -9.12 2.08 8.09
CA PRO A 294 -7.76 1.88 8.60
C PRO A 294 -6.79 2.98 8.16
N THR A 295 -7.31 4.08 7.58
CA THR A 295 -6.49 5.18 7.06
C THR A 295 -5.68 5.89 8.14
N ALA A 296 -6.14 5.88 9.39
CA ALA A 296 -5.37 6.38 10.54
C ALA A 296 -4.06 5.60 10.78
N THR A 297 -4.02 4.30 10.46
CA THR A 297 -2.87 3.41 10.65
C THR A 297 -1.95 3.32 9.43
N TYR A 298 -2.53 3.15 8.24
CA TYR A 298 -1.77 2.91 7.00
C TYR A 298 -1.62 4.14 6.11
N GLY A 299 -2.58 5.05 6.17
CA GLY A 299 -2.59 6.31 5.42
C GLY A 299 -3.59 6.18 4.28
N TYR A 300 -3.48 7.06 3.30
CA TYR A 300 -4.22 6.97 2.06
C TYR A 300 -3.45 7.66 0.96
N LEU A 301 -3.77 7.31 -0.28
CA LEU A 301 -3.27 7.98 -1.47
C LEU A 301 -4.30 8.99 -1.98
N GLN A 302 -3.79 9.99 -2.69
CA GLN A 302 -4.59 10.99 -3.38
C GLN A 302 -4.42 10.82 -4.89
N LEU A 303 -5.49 11.07 -5.62
CA LEU A 303 -5.53 11.04 -7.08
C LEU A 303 -5.07 12.38 -7.62
N ARG A 304 -4.38 12.36 -8.75
CA ARG A 304 -4.02 13.59 -9.45
C ARG A 304 -5.09 13.97 -10.47
N ASN A 305 -5.66 15.16 -10.30
CA ASN A 305 -6.69 15.69 -11.19
C ASN A 305 -6.12 16.31 -12.50
N THR A 306 -4.86 16.04 -12.82
CA THR A 306 -4.20 16.47 -14.05
C THR A 306 -3.49 15.26 -14.67
N THR A 307 -3.54 15.19 -16.00
CA THR A 307 -2.92 14.11 -16.77
C THR A 307 -1.43 14.05 -16.53
N ALA A 308 -0.85 12.85 -16.60
CA ALA A 308 0.58 12.66 -16.66
C ALA A 308 1.22 13.20 -17.94
N PHE A 309 2.54 13.32 -17.93
CA PHE A 309 3.34 13.71 -19.08
C PHE A 309 4.40 12.64 -19.39
N VAL A 310 4.89 12.64 -20.63
CA VAL A 310 5.98 11.75 -21.05
C VAL A 310 7.27 12.14 -20.32
N ASP A 311 8.08 11.15 -19.97
CA ASP A 311 9.28 11.22 -19.13
C ASP A 311 8.99 11.58 -17.67
N GLU A 312 7.73 11.52 -17.24
CA GLU A 312 7.39 11.68 -15.85
C GLU A 312 7.84 10.48 -15.03
N ARG A 313 8.66 10.74 -14.00
CA ARG A 313 9.11 9.72 -13.06
C ARG A 313 7.97 9.20 -12.21
N ILE A 314 7.90 7.88 -12.13
CA ILE A 314 6.87 7.16 -11.38
C ILE A 314 7.49 6.13 -10.44
N TYR A 315 6.67 5.66 -9.50
CA TYR A 315 6.94 4.45 -8.74
C TYR A 315 5.64 3.69 -8.49
N ILE A 316 5.74 2.36 -8.39
CA ILE A 316 4.58 1.47 -8.27
C ILE A 316 4.78 0.57 -7.04
N PRO A 317 4.19 0.91 -5.89
CA PRO A 317 4.09 0.00 -4.76
C PRO A 317 3.06 -1.10 -5.05
N GLN A 318 3.47 -2.35 -5.00
CA GLN A 318 2.69 -3.49 -5.50
C GLN A 318 3.02 -4.80 -4.76
N HIS A 319 2.18 -5.82 -4.99
CA HIS A 319 2.42 -7.21 -4.58
C HIS A 319 2.68 -8.08 -5.83
N PRO A 320 3.89 -8.01 -6.42
CA PRO A 320 4.19 -8.73 -7.66
C PRO A 320 4.24 -10.22 -7.40
N ALA A 321 3.69 -11.03 -8.30
CA ALA A 321 3.47 -12.47 -8.12
C ALA A 321 2.78 -12.84 -6.79
N ALA A 322 1.99 -11.90 -6.24
CA ALA A 322 1.35 -11.99 -4.93
C ALA A 322 2.33 -12.07 -3.72
N TRP A 323 3.59 -11.72 -3.94
CA TRP A 323 4.64 -11.70 -2.93
C TRP A 323 4.45 -10.60 -1.87
N GLY A 324 5.40 -10.50 -0.95
CA GLY A 324 5.51 -9.31 -0.12
C GLY A 324 5.74 -8.05 -0.96
N LYS A 325 5.44 -6.90 -0.38
CA LYS A 325 5.36 -5.62 -1.08
C LYS A 325 6.71 -5.20 -1.65
N HIS A 326 6.74 -4.98 -2.95
CA HIS A 326 7.85 -4.36 -3.66
C HIS A 326 7.45 -2.97 -4.14
N ILE A 327 8.45 -2.14 -4.45
CA ILE A 327 8.28 -0.88 -5.17
C ILE A 327 9.12 -0.96 -6.44
N ALA A 328 8.46 -0.94 -7.59
CA ALA A 328 9.11 -0.70 -8.88
C ALA A 328 9.34 0.80 -9.03
N ARG A 329 10.61 1.20 -9.16
CA ARG A 329 11.05 2.60 -9.12
C ARG A 329 12.26 2.81 -10.01
N ASN A 330 13.24 1.92 -9.89
CA ASN A 330 14.37 1.87 -10.79
C ASN A 330 13.96 1.11 -12.05
N SER A 331 14.64 1.39 -13.16
CA SER A 331 14.47 0.67 -14.42
C SER A 331 15.82 0.67 -15.13
N THR A 332 16.25 -0.51 -15.56
CA THR A 332 17.44 -0.75 -16.38
C THR A 332 17.08 -0.87 -17.87
N HIS A 333 15.80 -0.75 -18.22
CA HIS A 333 15.33 -0.79 -19.59
C HIS A 333 15.97 0.35 -20.41
N ALA A 334 16.37 0.06 -21.66
CA ALA A 334 17.13 1.01 -22.48
C ALA A 334 16.41 2.34 -22.78
N SER A 335 15.06 2.33 -22.77
CA SER A 335 14.24 3.53 -22.93
C SER A 335 14.26 4.44 -21.69
N ASP A 336 14.60 3.90 -20.51
CA ASP A 336 14.61 4.63 -19.24
C ASP A 336 16.04 5.07 -18.90
N ALA A 337 16.62 5.90 -19.76
CA ALA A 337 18.02 6.33 -19.66
C ALA A 337 18.38 7.05 -18.35
N SER A 338 17.38 7.50 -17.58
CA SER A 338 17.57 8.10 -16.26
C SER A 338 17.89 7.09 -15.14
N GLY A 339 17.68 5.79 -15.40
CA GLY A 339 17.75 4.71 -14.42
C GLY A 339 16.51 4.59 -13.53
N PHE A 340 15.45 5.37 -13.82
CA PHE A 340 14.18 5.35 -13.11
C PHE A 340 13.04 5.02 -14.05
N ALA A 341 12.02 4.35 -13.51
CA ALA A 341 10.77 4.12 -14.20
C ALA A 341 10.11 5.45 -14.58
N GLU A 342 9.85 5.62 -15.87
CA GLU A 342 9.28 6.82 -16.46
C GLU A 342 8.11 6.46 -17.39
N ILE A 343 7.17 7.39 -17.55
CA ILE A 343 6.06 7.26 -18.50
C ILE A 343 6.59 7.51 -19.91
N PHE A 344 6.49 6.53 -20.81
CA PHE A 344 6.95 6.71 -22.21
C PHE A 344 5.82 7.12 -23.16
N ALA A 345 4.55 6.87 -22.81
CA ALA A 345 3.40 7.17 -23.66
C ALA A 345 2.13 7.44 -22.86
N LEU A 346 1.23 8.27 -23.40
CA LEU A 346 -0.07 8.62 -22.81
C LEU A 346 -1.27 8.09 -23.60
N ASN A 347 -1.01 7.39 -24.71
CA ASN A 347 -1.99 7.05 -25.73
C ASN A 347 -1.87 5.59 -26.20
N ARG A 348 -1.50 4.68 -25.30
CA ARG A 348 -1.40 3.26 -25.63
C ARG A 348 -2.80 2.69 -25.86
N PRO A 349 -2.94 1.66 -26.73
CA PRO A 349 -4.21 0.97 -26.87
C PRO A 349 -4.70 0.46 -25.52
N ALA A 350 -5.98 0.69 -25.23
CA ALA A 350 -6.65 0.23 -24.03
C ALA A 350 -6.52 -1.30 -23.91
N CYS A 351 -6.21 -1.81 -22.72
CA CYS A 351 -6.26 -3.26 -22.50
C CYS A 351 -7.66 -3.80 -22.30
N SER A 352 -8.55 -2.97 -21.75
CA SER A 352 -9.95 -3.33 -21.57
C SER A 352 -10.76 -2.87 -22.77
N PRO A 353 -11.59 -3.74 -23.38
CA PRO A 353 -12.47 -3.35 -24.48
C PRO A 353 -13.34 -2.14 -24.10
N GLY A 354 -13.35 -1.11 -24.96
CA GLY A 354 -14.11 0.12 -24.74
C GLY A 354 -13.50 1.09 -23.72
N GLY A 355 -12.31 0.79 -23.19
CA GLY A 355 -11.59 1.65 -22.26
C GLY A 355 -10.95 2.88 -22.88
N PRO A 356 -10.51 3.85 -22.04
CA PRO A 356 -9.71 4.97 -22.49
C PRO A 356 -8.34 4.50 -22.99
N LEU A 357 -7.61 5.34 -23.72
CA LEU A 357 -6.20 5.07 -24.02
C LEU A 357 -5.38 5.02 -22.73
N ASP A 358 -4.44 4.08 -22.67
CA ASP A 358 -3.64 3.81 -21.47
C ASP A 358 -2.34 4.63 -21.44
N ILE A 359 -1.87 4.84 -20.21
CA ILE A 359 -0.52 5.35 -19.93
C ILE A 359 0.44 4.16 -19.96
N GLY A 360 1.54 4.27 -20.73
CA GLY A 360 2.57 3.24 -20.88
C GLY A 360 3.85 3.57 -20.12
N TYR A 361 4.46 2.55 -19.51
CA TYR A 361 5.74 2.62 -18.79
C TYR A 361 6.49 1.28 -18.85
N TYR A 362 7.78 1.31 -18.55
CA TYR A 362 8.65 0.12 -18.45
C TYR A 362 8.92 -0.33 -17.02
N ALA A 363 8.23 0.25 -16.03
CA ALA A 363 8.33 -0.21 -14.64
C ALA A 363 7.93 -1.69 -14.53
N ASP A 364 8.77 -2.50 -13.88
CA ASP A 364 8.50 -3.94 -13.72
C ASP A 364 7.26 -4.19 -12.89
N THR A 365 6.42 -5.07 -13.41
CA THR A 365 5.24 -5.61 -12.71
C THR A 365 5.15 -7.10 -13.00
N GLN A 366 4.31 -7.81 -12.27
CA GLN A 366 4.01 -9.22 -12.51
C GLN A 366 2.54 -9.47 -12.21
N GLY A 367 2.02 -10.67 -12.53
CA GLY A 367 0.69 -11.04 -12.06
C GLY A 367 0.51 -10.77 -10.55
N GLY A 368 -0.67 -10.35 -10.11
CA GLY A 368 -0.90 -9.90 -8.72
C GLY A 368 -0.62 -8.42 -8.49
N SER A 369 0.13 -7.78 -9.40
CA SER A 369 0.30 -6.32 -9.43
C SER A 369 -0.94 -5.57 -9.93
N SER A 370 -1.88 -6.28 -10.57
CA SER A 370 -3.18 -5.76 -10.98
C SER A 370 -3.83 -4.96 -9.85
N GLY A 371 -4.23 -3.73 -10.15
CA GLY A 371 -4.84 -2.79 -9.21
C GLY A 371 -3.85 -1.90 -8.48
N SER A 372 -2.55 -2.05 -8.70
CA SER A 372 -1.53 -1.21 -8.07
C SER A 372 -1.61 0.25 -8.54
N PRO A 373 -1.32 1.21 -7.64
CA PRO A 373 -1.30 2.62 -7.99
C PRO A 373 0.01 2.95 -8.72
N VAL A 374 -0.08 3.59 -9.88
CA VAL A 374 1.06 4.24 -10.52
C VAL A 374 1.16 5.65 -9.96
N ILE A 375 2.23 5.97 -9.23
CA ILE A 375 2.35 7.21 -8.46
C ILE A 375 3.44 8.09 -9.08
N ALA A 376 3.14 9.36 -9.32
CA ALA A 376 4.15 10.33 -9.74
C ALA A 376 5.12 10.63 -8.59
N ASN A 377 6.42 10.60 -8.89
CA ASN A 377 7.46 10.87 -7.90
C ASN A 377 7.49 12.34 -7.44
N SER A 378 7.01 13.26 -8.26
CA SER A 378 7.06 14.71 -8.01
C SER A 378 6.13 15.15 -6.89
N ASP A 379 4.92 14.58 -6.83
CA ASP A 379 3.86 15.02 -5.94
C ASP A 379 3.20 13.87 -5.13
N HIS A 380 3.69 12.64 -5.31
CA HIS A 380 3.21 11.43 -4.65
C HIS A 380 1.71 11.14 -4.85
N ARG A 381 1.13 11.62 -5.96
CA ARG A 381 -0.27 11.35 -6.32
C ARG A 381 -0.36 10.27 -7.38
N VAL A 382 -1.44 9.51 -7.31
CA VAL A 382 -1.75 8.45 -8.29
C VAL A 382 -2.06 9.12 -9.62
N VAL A 383 -1.46 8.61 -10.70
CA VAL A 383 -1.61 9.11 -12.08
C VAL A 383 -2.21 8.08 -13.02
N ALA A 384 -2.09 6.79 -12.69
CA ALA A 384 -2.73 5.71 -13.39
C ALA A 384 -3.04 4.52 -12.45
N LEU A 385 -3.97 3.67 -12.85
CA LEU A 385 -4.25 2.38 -12.23
C LEU A 385 -3.64 1.27 -13.09
N HIS A 386 -2.63 0.55 -12.58
CA HIS A 386 -2.00 -0.53 -13.33
C HIS A 386 -3.00 -1.67 -13.57
N HIS A 387 -3.09 -2.16 -14.80
CA HIS A 387 -3.99 -3.27 -15.14
C HIS A 387 -3.50 -4.19 -16.26
N CYS A 388 -2.44 -3.82 -17.00
CA CYS A 388 -1.88 -4.67 -18.05
C CYS A 388 -0.44 -5.04 -17.76
N ALA A 389 -0.23 -6.35 -17.63
CA ALA A 389 1.03 -6.98 -17.30
C ALA A 389 1.61 -7.70 -18.55
N ASN A 390 1.92 -6.93 -19.61
CA ASN A 390 2.65 -7.42 -20.78
C ASN A 390 3.49 -6.28 -21.35
N CYS A 391 4.80 -6.32 -21.11
CA CYS A 391 5.75 -5.26 -21.38
C CYS A 391 5.65 -4.79 -22.85
N PRO A 392 5.48 -3.48 -23.11
CA PRO A 392 5.40 -2.40 -22.13
C PRO A 392 4.12 -2.42 -21.28
N ASN A 393 4.29 -2.25 -19.97
CA ASN A 393 3.20 -2.21 -19.01
C ASN A 393 2.33 -0.97 -19.18
N ARG A 394 1.06 -1.10 -18.77
CA ARG A 394 0.04 -0.07 -19.00
C ARG A 394 -0.89 0.11 -17.81
N GLY A 395 -1.38 1.34 -17.66
CA GLY A 395 -2.36 1.71 -16.65
C GLY A 395 -3.42 2.67 -17.18
N VAL A 396 -4.64 2.50 -16.67
CA VAL A 396 -5.77 3.38 -16.99
C VAL A 396 -5.49 4.77 -16.41
N PRO A 397 -5.62 5.86 -17.19
CA PRO A 397 -5.40 7.21 -16.70
C PRO A 397 -6.33 7.54 -15.51
N ILE A 398 -5.76 7.99 -14.40
CA ILE A 398 -6.56 8.24 -13.18
C ILE A 398 -7.61 9.32 -13.40
N THR A 399 -7.37 10.27 -14.31
CA THR A 399 -8.30 11.35 -14.67
C THR A 399 -9.58 10.79 -15.30
N SER A 400 -9.50 9.67 -16.03
CA SER A 400 -10.68 8.97 -16.56
C SER A 400 -11.53 8.37 -15.45
N ILE A 401 -10.88 7.81 -14.42
CA ILE A 401 -11.55 7.23 -13.24
C ILE A 401 -12.15 8.34 -12.36
N ILE A 402 -11.43 9.44 -12.13
CA ILE A 402 -11.94 10.62 -11.41
C ILE A 402 -13.22 11.13 -12.06
N SER A 403 -13.20 11.32 -13.39
CA SER A 403 -14.36 11.79 -14.15
C SER A 403 -15.55 10.84 -14.04
N HIS A 404 -15.31 9.53 -14.13
CA HIS A 404 -16.36 8.52 -14.05
C HIS A 404 -16.97 8.40 -12.64
N LEU A 405 -16.14 8.42 -11.59
CA LEU A 405 -16.61 8.34 -10.21
C LEU A 405 -17.42 9.58 -9.80
N GLY A 406 -17.00 10.78 -10.25
CA GLY A 406 -17.69 12.03 -9.93
C GLY A 406 -17.95 12.17 -8.42
N SER A 407 -19.24 12.22 -8.03
CA SER A 407 -19.66 12.35 -6.63
C SER A 407 -19.36 11.14 -5.74
N LEU A 408 -19.03 9.99 -6.31
CA LEU A 408 -18.64 8.77 -5.57
C LEU A 408 -17.18 8.81 -5.09
N LEU A 409 -16.41 9.84 -5.48
CA LEU A 409 -15.05 10.02 -4.97
C LEU A 409 -15.07 10.20 -3.45
N PRO A 410 -14.28 9.41 -2.71
CA PRO A 410 -14.24 9.54 -1.26
C PRO A 410 -13.60 10.86 -0.85
N GLN A 411 -13.96 11.33 0.34
CA GLN A 411 -13.38 12.56 0.89
C GLN A 411 -11.85 12.47 0.93
N CYS A 412 -11.20 13.57 0.58
CA CYS A 412 -9.75 13.67 0.47
C CYS A 412 -9.09 12.73 -0.56
N ALA A 413 -9.86 12.12 -1.48
CA ALA A 413 -9.31 11.46 -2.66
C ALA A 413 -8.56 12.45 -3.56
N LEU A 414 -9.02 13.70 -3.64
CA LEU A 414 -8.30 14.79 -4.30
C LEU A 414 -7.63 15.68 -3.26
N ARG A 415 -6.45 16.23 -3.60
CA ARG A 415 -5.78 17.22 -2.76
C ARG A 415 -6.53 18.54 -2.77
N SER A 416 -6.67 19.15 -1.60
CA SER A 416 -7.20 20.50 -1.42
C SER A 416 -6.66 21.11 -0.13
N ALA A 417 -6.97 22.38 0.15
CA ALA A 417 -6.60 23.03 1.40
C ALA A 417 -7.14 22.30 2.65
N THR A 418 -8.29 21.63 2.55
CA THR A 418 -8.89 20.83 3.63
C THR A 418 -8.45 19.37 3.61
N CYS A 419 -7.77 18.95 2.55
CA CYS A 419 -7.27 17.60 2.32
C CYS A 419 -5.80 17.65 1.87
N PRO A 420 -4.89 18.12 2.73
CA PRO A 420 -3.46 18.13 2.41
C PRO A 420 -2.94 16.70 2.25
N ASP A 421 -1.78 16.56 1.61
CA ASP A 421 -1.07 15.29 1.62
C ASP A 421 -0.69 14.96 3.08
N PRO A 422 -1.05 13.76 3.59
CA PRO A 422 -0.80 13.37 4.99
C PRO A 422 0.69 13.27 5.35
N TYR A 423 1.59 13.29 4.38
CA TYR A 423 3.04 13.22 4.55
C TYR A 423 3.78 14.45 4.05
N ASP A 424 3.06 15.47 3.59
CA ASP A 424 3.67 16.72 3.16
C ASP A 424 3.92 17.64 4.34
N VAL A 425 5.11 18.23 4.34
CA VAL A 425 5.49 19.28 5.29
C VAL A 425 5.56 20.55 4.49
N TRP A 426 4.65 21.47 4.76
CA TRP A 426 4.53 22.71 4.01
C TRP A 426 4.42 23.90 4.95
N MET A 427 4.75 25.08 4.46
CA MET A 427 4.55 26.34 5.16
C MET A 427 3.80 27.28 4.24
N ARG A 428 3.10 28.25 4.81
CA ARG A 428 2.39 29.24 4.03
C ARG A 428 3.35 30.31 3.52
N ASP A 429 3.48 30.45 2.22
CA ASP A 429 4.15 31.56 1.52
C ASP A 429 3.36 32.87 1.66
N THR A 430 2.03 32.78 1.70
CA THR A 430 1.10 33.89 1.97
C THR A 430 -0.05 33.40 2.82
N TRP A 431 -0.86 34.30 3.40
CA TRP A 431 -2.04 33.88 4.17
C TRP A 431 -3.04 33.03 3.37
N SER A 432 -3.08 33.20 2.04
CA SER A 432 -3.91 32.44 1.10
C SER A 432 -3.29 31.15 0.56
N ASP A 433 -2.03 30.85 0.89
CA ASP A 433 -1.35 29.65 0.42
C ASP A 433 -2.03 28.37 0.93
N THR A 434 -2.24 27.46 -0.01
CA THR A 434 -2.96 26.18 0.16
C THR A 434 -2.05 24.96 0.30
N GLY A 435 -0.74 25.14 0.17
CA GLY A 435 0.29 24.09 0.14
C GLY A 435 0.47 23.43 -1.23
N LEU A 436 -0.27 23.86 -2.27
CA LEU A 436 -0.07 23.38 -3.64
C LEU A 436 1.27 23.90 -4.17
N GLU A 437 2.09 23.04 -4.77
CA GLU A 437 3.40 23.44 -5.29
C GLU A 437 3.51 23.03 -6.78
N PRO A 438 3.79 23.97 -7.71
CA PRO A 438 3.91 25.42 -7.49
C PRO A 438 2.54 26.06 -7.20
N ASP A 439 2.42 26.91 -6.18
CA ASP A 439 1.17 27.63 -5.89
C ASP A 439 0.98 28.74 -6.94
N PRO A 440 -0.08 28.69 -7.78
CA PRO A 440 -0.35 29.73 -8.77
C PRO A 440 -0.55 31.12 -8.15
N ALA A 441 -0.98 31.20 -6.88
CA ALA A 441 -1.18 32.45 -6.15
C ALA A 441 0.13 33.10 -5.70
N THR A 442 1.23 32.34 -5.58
CA THR A 442 2.50 32.85 -5.04
C THR A 442 3.68 32.72 -6.01
N ALA A 443 3.48 32.14 -7.19
CA ALA A 443 4.52 31.90 -8.21
C ALA A 443 5.36 33.13 -8.64
N GLY A 444 4.94 34.36 -8.30
CA GLY A 444 5.67 35.61 -8.53
C GLY A 444 5.89 36.49 -7.31
N GLN A 445 5.61 36.00 -6.09
CA GLN A 445 5.78 36.79 -4.86
C GLN A 445 7.12 36.50 -4.17
N ASP A 446 7.62 37.49 -3.43
CA ASP A 446 8.87 37.36 -2.68
C ASP A 446 8.65 36.56 -1.38
N MET A 447 9.32 35.41 -1.24
CA MET A 447 9.14 34.42 -0.15
C MET A 447 9.45 34.93 1.27
N TRP A 448 10.10 36.10 1.42
CA TRP A 448 10.42 36.67 2.75
C TRP A 448 9.20 37.28 3.45
N ALA A 449 8.07 37.40 2.75
CA ALA A 449 6.78 37.83 3.30
C ALA A 449 5.94 36.67 3.87
N SER A 450 6.49 35.44 3.88
CA SER A 450 5.80 34.29 4.45
C SER A 450 5.34 34.63 5.87
N PRO A 451 4.02 34.55 6.17
CA PRO A 451 3.55 34.75 7.54
C PRO A 451 4.15 33.69 8.47
N TYR A 452 4.63 32.57 7.93
CA TYR A 452 5.13 31.43 8.68
C TYR A 452 6.62 31.50 8.98
N ILE A 453 7.32 32.55 8.52
CA ILE A 453 8.68 32.90 8.92
C ILE A 453 8.64 34.25 9.63
N TRP A 454 9.15 34.32 10.86
CA TRP A 454 9.31 35.60 11.54
C TRP A 454 10.59 35.66 12.37
N ILE A 455 11.12 36.88 12.51
CA ILE A 455 12.31 37.17 13.32
C ILE A 455 11.89 37.84 14.62
N ARG A 456 12.55 37.47 15.72
CA ARG A 456 12.44 38.12 17.03
C ARG A 456 13.83 38.47 17.55
N ARG A 457 13.93 39.57 18.27
CA ARG A 457 15.17 40.01 18.91
C ARG A 457 15.41 39.35 20.26
N ASN A 458 14.35 38.93 20.92
CA ASN A 458 14.39 38.16 22.16
C ASN A 458 13.71 36.80 21.97
N PRO A 459 14.14 35.75 22.69
CA PRO A 459 13.56 34.44 22.56
C PRO A 459 12.28 34.33 23.40
N ASP A 460 11.19 34.89 22.89
CA ASP A 460 9.86 34.90 23.50
C ASP A 460 9.04 33.63 23.24
N GLY A 461 9.65 32.59 22.66
CA GLY A 461 8.98 31.34 22.34
C GLY A 461 7.94 31.52 21.24
N VAL A 462 6.80 30.83 21.40
CA VAL A 462 5.71 30.80 20.40
C VAL A 462 4.56 31.74 20.79
N ALA A 463 4.79 32.61 21.78
CA ALA A 463 3.77 33.48 22.37
C ALA A 463 3.27 34.56 21.40
N ASN A 464 4.09 34.94 20.42
CA ASN A 464 3.77 35.95 19.41
C ASN A 464 3.96 35.38 17.99
N PRO A 465 3.17 34.36 17.58
CA PRO A 465 3.35 33.74 16.29
C PRO A 465 3.08 34.77 15.18
N HIS A 466 3.85 34.73 14.10
CA HIS A 466 3.69 35.60 12.93
C HIS A 466 4.06 37.09 13.14
N VAL A 467 4.59 37.49 14.30
CA VAL A 467 4.99 38.89 14.58
C VAL A 467 6.46 39.11 14.27
N HIS A 468 6.75 39.63 13.08
CA HIS A 468 8.10 39.93 12.62
C HIS A 468 8.69 41.20 13.27
N GLN A 469 9.96 41.12 13.68
CA GLN A 469 10.78 42.26 14.08
C GLN A 469 11.97 42.36 13.14
N ASN A 470 12.34 43.58 12.75
CA ASN A 470 13.58 43.79 12.02
C ASN A 470 14.77 43.24 12.85
N PRO A 471 15.66 42.44 12.23
CA PRO A 471 16.83 41.92 12.92
C PRO A 471 17.77 43.06 13.31
N GLU A 472 18.37 42.95 14.50
CA GLU A 472 19.39 43.88 14.96
C GLU A 472 20.78 43.42 14.54
N LEU A 473 21.51 44.30 13.87
CA LEU A 473 22.87 44.04 13.42
C LEU A 473 23.80 43.86 14.62
N GLY A 474 24.62 42.81 14.60
CA GLY A 474 25.55 42.51 15.69
C GLY A 474 24.90 41.87 16.93
N ALA A 475 23.58 41.69 16.94
CA ALA A 475 22.86 40.99 18.00
C ALA A 475 22.49 39.56 17.59
N THR A 476 22.22 38.69 18.57
CA THR A 476 21.60 37.39 18.33
C THR A 476 20.13 37.59 18.01
N ASN A 477 19.71 37.16 16.82
CA ASN A 477 18.32 37.17 16.41
C ASN A 477 17.76 35.73 16.39
N TYR A 478 16.48 35.58 16.68
CA TYR A 478 15.79 34.30 16.71
C TYR A 478 14.84 34.19 15.53
N ALA A 479 15.10 33.23 14.65
CA ALA A 479 14.22 32.91 13.54
C ALA A 479 13.26 31.79 13.95
N TYR A 480 11.98 32.03 13.72
CA TYR A 480 10.92 31.07 13.96
C TYR A 480 10.27 30.68 12.63
N VAL A 481 10.03 29.39 12.49
CA VAL A 481 9.36 28.82 11.31
C VAL A 481 8.19 27.96 11.78
N LYS A 482 7.00 28.22 11.26
CA LYS A 482 5.83 27.36 11.43
C LYS A 482 5.72 26.41 10.25
N LEU A 483 5.62 25.12 10.52
CA LEU A 483 5.41 24.09 9.52
C LEU A 483 4.06 23.43 9.78
N HIS A 484 3.33 23.18 8.70
CA HIS A 484 2.22 22.23 8.68
C HIS A 484 2.78 20.86 8.34
N GLY A 485 2.25 19.83 9.00
CA GLY A 485 2.51 18.43 8.67
C GLY A 485 1.26 17.62 8.97
N GLY A 486 1.06 16.51 8.26
CA GLY A 486 -0.05 15.61 8.55
C GLY A 486 -0.01 15.03 9.97
N PRO A 487 -1.11 14.41 10.44
CA PRO A 487 -1.32 14.03 11.86
C PRO A 487 -0.41 12.91 12.38
N ARG A 488 0.59 12.44 11.61
CA ARG A 488 1.46 11.33 12.02
C ARG A 488 2.78 11.82 12.65
N PRO A 489 3.19 11.29 13.81
CA PRO A 489 4.44 11.65 14.51
C PRO A 489 5.76 11.28 13.80
N GLY A 490 5.76 10.98 12.49
CA GLY A 490 6.89 10.36 11.79
C GLY A 490 7.65 11.24 10.80
N ALA A 491 7.38 12.55 10.73
CA ALA A 491 8.18 13.48 9.94
C ALA A 491 9.29 14.08 10.82
N SER A 492 10.34 13.31 11.11
CA SER A 492 11.56 13.84 11.70
C SER A 492 12.36 14.58 10.62
N GLY A 493 12.15 15.88 10.48
CA GLY A 493 13.08 16.78 9.80
C GLY A 493 14.04 17.36 10.83
N ALA A 494 15.27 16.86 10.88
CA ALA A 494 16.32 17.50 11.67
C ALA A 494 16.79 18.76 10.92
N SER A 495 16.39 19.94 11.37
CA SER A 495 17.11 21.17 11.04
C SER A 495 18.36 21.23 11.93
N SER A 496 19.42 20.51 11.55
CA SER A 496 20.71 20.63 12.20
C SER A 496 21.46 21.85 11.66
N CYS A 497 21.46 22.94 12.43
CA CYS A 497 22.67 23.74 12.57
C CYS A 497 23.24 23.34 13.93
N THR A 498 24.32 22.57 13.94
CA THR A 498 25.01 22.04 15.13
C THR A 498 25.25 23.14 16.18
N THR A 499 24.90 22.95 17.45
CA THR A 499 25.66 22.17 18.45
C THR A 499 24.80 21.24 19.34
N PRO A 500 25.40 20.26 20.06
CA PRO A 500 24.80 18.95 20.31
C PRO A 500 23.94 18.90 21.59
N THR A 501 22.67 18.51 21.46
CA THR A 501 21.85 18.00 22.57
C THR A 501 20.86 16.93 22.06
N PRO A 502 20.48 15.94 22.88
CA PRO A 502 19.80 14.72 22.42
C PRO A 502 18.35 14.99 21.97
N PRO A 503 17.76 14.08 21.15
CA PRO A 503 16.53 14.33 20.41
C PRO A 503 15.28 14.30 21.31
N PRO A 504 14.36 15.28 21.20
CA PRO A 504 13.03 15.13 21.78
C PRO A 504 12.07 14.45 20.78
N VAL A 505 11.06 13.77 21.32
CA VAL A 505 9.94 13.14 20.59
C VAL A 505 8.76 14.13 20.53
N TRP A 506 8.09 14.28 19.37
CA TRP A 506 7.15 15.39 19.11
C TRP A 506 5.75 14.94 18.60
N PRO A 507 4.63 15.31 19.29
CA PRO A 507 3.28 15.33 18.70
C PRO A 507 2.81 16.75 18.27
N GLY A 508 2.09 16.86 17.14
CA GLY A 508 1.32 18.05 16.67
C GLY A 508 2.06 19.08 15.80
N PRO A 509 1.34 20.00 15.10
CA PRO A 509 1.95 21.09 14.33
C PRO A 509 2.76 21.99 15.28
N ARG A 510 4.05 22.21 14.96
CA ARG A 510 4.97 22.96 15.82
C ARG A 510 5.77 24.00 15.05
N THR A 511 6.24 24.97 15.81
CA THR A 511 7.12 26.07 15.43
C THR A 511 8.53 25.80 15.92
N GLY A 512 9.53 25.79 15.03
CA GLY A 512 10.94 25.59 15.38
C GLY A 512 11.67 26.88 15.72
N ARG A 513 12.77 26.82 16.48
CA ARG A 513 13.62 27.95 16.87
C ARG A 513 15.07 27.70 16.44
N SER A 514 15.66 28.68 15.76
CA SER A 514 17.09 28.69 15.41
C SER A 514 17.71 30.04 15.80
N SER A 515 18.93 30.04 16.35
CA SER A 515 19.70 31.27 16.65
C SER A 515 20.67 31.58 15.52
N VAL A 516 20.64 32.81 15.01
CA VAL A 516 21.56 33.27 13.97
C VAL A 516 22.20 34.59 14.39
N THR A 517 23.53 34.67 14.27
CA THR A 517 24.29 35.91 14.44
C THR A 517 24.49 36.55 13.07
N SER A 518 23.92 37.73 12.83
CA SER A 518 23.90 38.37 11.50
C SER A 518 25.20 39.14 11.20
N PRO A 519 26.03 38.73 10.22
CA PRO A 519 27.18 39.50 9.77
C PRO A 519 26.79 40.28 8.50
N SER A 520 26.44 41.57 8.67
CA SER A 520 26.13 42.58 7.63
C SER A 520 24.73 42.57 6.97
N THR A 521 24.39 43.72 6.37
CA THR A 521 23.08 44.10 5.79
C THR A 521 22.51 43.06 4.81
N ALA A 522 21.33 42.54 5.13
CA ALA A 522 20.59 41.62 4.27
C ALA A 522 19.95 42.37 3.10
N SER A 523 20.42 42.12 1.88
CA SER A 523 19.74 42.51 0.64
C SER A 523 19.36 41.26 -0.16
N ARG A 524 18.07 41.19 -0.53
CA ARG A 524 17.37 40.32 -1.52
C ARG A 524 17.90 38.88 -1.72
N PRO A 525 17.18 37.85 -1.23
CA PRO A 525 17.25 36.50 -1.78
C PRO A 525 16.46 36.40 -3.08
N THR A 526 17.08 35.92 -4.17
CA THR A 526 16.37 35.48 -5.38
C THR A 526 16.49 33.96 -5.54
N ARG A 527 15.43 33.32 -6.03
CA ARG A 527 15.37 31.89 -6.36
C ARG A 527 16.47 31.51 -7.37
N THR A 528 17.41 30.65 -6.98
CA THR A 528 18.18 29.82 -7.91
C THR A 528 17.43 28.51 -8.12
N SER A 529 16.77 28.34 -9.26
CA SER A 529 16.32 27.02 -9.69
C SER A 529 17.53 26.22 -10.18
N SER A 530 18.04 25.28 -9.40
CA SER A 530 18.99 24.30 -9.94
C SER A 530 18.22 23.28 -10.79
N ARG A 531 18.18 23.47 -12.11
CA ARG A 531 18.04 22.33 -13.05
C ARG A 531 19.31 21.50 -12.92
N ARG A 532 19.28 20.39 -12.18
CA ARG A 532 20.38 19.42 -12.21
C ARG A 532 20.32 18.64 -13.52
N ARG A 533 21.11 19.07 -14.52
CA ARG A 533 21.66 18.14 -15.53
C ARG A 533 22.72 17.28 -14.85
N GLY A 534 22.76 16.01 -15.20
CA GLY A 534 23.62 15.00 -14.57
C GLY A 534 25.12 15.27 -14.71
N ALA A 535 25.87 14.96 -13.65
CA ALA A 535 27.25 14.50 -13.64
C ALA A 535 27.61 14.02 -12.22
N ALA A 536 28.39 12.94 -12.13
CA ALA A 536 28.75 12.23 -10.90
C ALA A 536 29.95 12.85 -10.12
N CYS A 537 29.93 12.62 -8.80
CA CYS A 537 31.02 12.70 -7.78
C CYS A 537 31.60 14.09 -7.36
N PRO A 538 32.25 14.22 -6.17
CA PRO A 538 32.12 13.51 -4.89
C PRO A 538 31.70 14.46 -3.74
N ALA A 539 31.52 13.91 -2.54
CA ALA A 539 31.15 14.64 -1.32
C ALA A 539 32.10 15.82 -1.00
N ARG A 540 31.63 17.05 -1.23
CA ARG A 540 32.05 18.25 -0.50
C ARG A 540 30.80 19.09 -0.25
N ALA A 541 30.37 19.15 1.00
CA ALA A 541 29.34 20.07 1.46
C ALA A 541 29.80 21.50 1.14
N THR A 542 29.18 22.12 0.15
CA THR A 542 29.39 23.53 -0.16
C THR A 542 28.44 24.33 0.72
N THR A 543 29.00 24.99 1.72
CA THR A 543 28.34 25.99 2.56
C THR A 543 27.76 27.09 1.68
N ALA A 544 26.46 27.37 1.78
CA ALA A 544 25.86 28.53 1.12
C ALA A 544 26.29 29.81 1.85
N TRP A 545 27.14 30.61 1.21
CA TRP A 545 27.49 31.96 1.68
C TRP A 545 26.58 33.00 1.03
N TRP A 546 26.06 33.94 1.82
CA TRP A 546 25.37 35.13 1.34
C TRP A 546 26.41 36.19 0.93
N ARG A 547 26.33 36.72 -0.30
CA ARG A 547 27.14 37.86 -0.76
C ARG A 547 26.23 39.07 -1.01
N ALA A 548 26.51 40.19 -0.34
CA ALA A 548 25.88 41.49 -0.60
C ALA A 548 26.66 42.28 -1.67
N GLY A 549 25.95 42.88 -2.65
CA GLY A 549 26.51 43.83 -3.61
C GLY A 549 26.21 45.27 -3.18
N SER A 550 27.22 46.15 -3.22
CA SER A 550 27.08 47.57 -2.84
C SER A 550 26.67 48.46 -4.02
N PRO A 551 25.92 49.56 -3.82
CA PRO A 551 25.55 50.51 -4.88
C PRO A 551 26.37 51.81 -4.82
N HIS A 552 26.89 52.30 -5.95
CA HIS A 552 27.10 53.73 -6.19
C HIS A 552 27.10 54.07 -7.70
N PRO A 553 26.70 55.29 -8.12
CA PRO A 553 26.37 55.63 -9.51
C PRO A 553 27.46 56.41 -10.29
N THR A 554 27.45 56.21 -11.63
CA THR A 554 27.89 57.08 -12.77
C THR A 554 29.40 57.36 -13.04
N PRO A 555 29.82 57.74 -14.28
CA PRO A 555 29.29 57.51 -15.65
C PRO A 555 30.34 57.10 -16.73
N CYS A 556 29.85 56.91 -17.96
CA CYS A 556 30.48 56.54 -19.26
C CYS A 556 31.94 56.95 -19.57
N ARG A 557 32.67 56.04 -20.26
CA ARG A 557 33.39 56.30 -21.53
C ARG A 557 33.86 55.01 -22.24
N SER A 558 33.48 54.86 -23.51
CA SER A 558 34.17 54.05 -24.54
C SER A 558 35.47 54.77 -24.98
N PRO A 559 36.42 54.24 -25.81
CA PRO A 559 36.18 53.34 -26.95
C PRO A 559 37.30 52.36 -27.40
N ARG A 560 36.96 51.57 -28.43
CA ARG A 560 37.74 51.14 -29.61
C ARG A 560 38.00 49.64 -29.83
N ARG A 561 37.35 49.20 -30.93
CA ARG A 561 37.73 48.16 -31.90
C ARG A 561 39.24 47.97 -32.10
N ARG A 562 39.64 46.74 -32.40
CA ARG A 562 40.35 46.40 -33.65
C ARG A 562 40.16 44.92 -34.05
N THR A 563 39.95 44.75 -35.34
CA THR A 563 39.76 43.54 -36.14
C THR A 563 41.09 42.97 -36.66
N SER A 564 40.98 41.77 -37.26
CA SER A 564 41.77 41.14 -38.36
C SER A 564 42.91 40.14 -38.06
N THR A 565 42.63 38.90 -38.48
CA THR A 565 43.40 37.75 -39.07
C THR A 565 44.55 38.11 -40.06
N PRO A 566 45.28 37.17 -40.73
CA PRO A 566 45.46 35.69 -40.61
C PRO A 566 46.93 35.17 -40.81
N THR A 567 47.08 33.84 -41.02
CA THR A 567 48.03 33.08 -41.90
C THR A 567 49.23 32.35 -41.25
N SER A 568 49.27 30.99 -41.35
CA SER A 568 50.17 30.26 -42.28
C SER A 568 49.94 28.74 -42.23
N VAL A 569 49.92 28.15 -43.42
CA VAL A 569 49.88 26.71 -43.75
C VAL A 569 51.31 26.16 -43.82
N ARG A 570 51.54 24.90 -43.40
CA ARG A 570 52.55 24.04 -44.03
C ARG A 570 52.21 22.56 -43.91
N THR A 571 52.05 21.95 -45.07
CA THR A 571 52.00 20.52 -45.39
C THR A 571 53.43 19.95 -45.48
N THR A 572 53.62 18.68 -45.08
CA THR A 572 54.55 17.72 -45.71
C THR A 572 54.18 16.29 -45.31
N THR A 573 54.52 15.38 -46.21
CA THR A 573 53.98 14.05 -46.50
C THR A 573 54.85 12.87 -46.03
N SER A 574 54.19 11.72 -45.83
CA SER A 574 54.54 10.33 -46.23
C SER A 574 55.79 9.58 -45.73
N SER A 575 55.53 8.37 -45.23
CA SER A 575 56.20 7.03 -45.38
C SER A 575 56.32 6.37 -44.00
N GLY A 576 56.11 5.07 -43.74
CA GLY A 576 56.03 3.87 -44.55
C GLY A 576 56.73 2.74 -43.78
N ALA A 577 56.00 1.65 -43.49
CA ALA A 577 56.46 0.30 -43.11
C ALA A 577 57.31 0.08 -41.83
N THR A 578 56.73 -0.58 -40.83
CA THR A 578 57.06 -1.99 -40.46
C THR A 578 55.97 -2.56 -39.57
#